data_AF-A0A150WCP8-F1
#
_entry.id   AF-A0A150WCP8-F1
#
_cell.length_a   1.000
_cell.length_b   1.000
_cell.length_c   1.000
_cell.angle_alpha   90.00
_cell.angle_beta   90.00
_cell.angle_gamma   90.00
#
_symmetry.space_group_name_H-M   'P 1'
#
loop_
_entity.id
_entity.type
_entity.pdbx_description
1 polymer ?
#
loop_
_entity_poly.entity_id
_entity_poly.type
_entity_poly.pdbx_seq_one_letter_code
_entity_poly.pdbx_strand_id
1 'polypeptide(L)'
;MKFILMTLLMISHISWAQTSAPKSQSFTDKVYKIENVNEKVRVSFKLHPSVYELTGNEPFMDNLKQSLKLKKPVKFSVEQHTRKIIDVKGP
;
A
#
# COMPACT_ATOMS: atom_id res chain seq x y z
N MET A 1 -39.08 48.33 25.26
CA MET A 1 -38.35 47.06 25.51
C MET A 1 -39.27 45.90 25.17
N LYS A 2 -38.90 45.05 24.20
CA LYS A 2 -39.32 43.65 24.07
C LYS A 2 -38.39 42.97 23.05
N PHE A 3 -37.85 41.83 23.46
CA PHE A 3 -36.65 41.19 22.95
C PHE A 3 -36.91 40.45 21.63
N ILE A 4 -36.00 40.61 20.66
CA ILE A 4 -35.96 39.78 19.45
C ILE A 4 -35.27 38.47 19.82
N LEU A 5 -36.02 37.37 19.74
CA LEU A 5 -35.55 36.01 19.95
C LEU A 5 -34.72 35.57 18.73
N MET A 6 -33.39 35.60 18.85
CA MET A 6 -32.48 34.99 17.87
C MET A 6 -32.50 33.47 18.03
N THR A 7 -33.08 32.77 17.08
CA THR A 7 -32.94 31.32 16.93
C THR A 7 -31.57 31.00 16.37
N LEU A 8 -30.64 30.59 17.24
CA LEU A 8 -29.33 30.08 16.84
C LEU A 8 -29.47 28.61 16.40
N LEU A 9 -29.59 28.39 15.10
CA LEU A 9 -29.59 27.06 14.50
C LEU A 9 -28.16 26.50 14.55
N MET A 10 -27.85 25.75 15.61
CA MET A 10 -26.59 25.01 15.72
C MET A 10 -26.64 23.80 14.77
N ILE A 11 -26.26 24.01 13.51
CA ILE A 11 -25.95 22.92 12.59
C ILE A 11 -24.59 22.35 13.02
N SER A 12 -24.63 21.31 13.84
CA SER A 12 -23.45 20.49 14.13
C SER A 12 -23.03 19.78 12.83
N HIS A 13 -22.04 20.35 12.13
CA HIS A 13 -21.37 19.66 11.04
C HIS A 13 -20.60 18.48 11.63
N ILE A 14 -21.22 17.30 11.64
CA ILE A 14 -20.53 16.03 11.84
C ILE A 14 -19.60 15.89 10.64
N SER A 15 -18.38 16.38 10.77
CA SER A 15 -17.32 16.11 9.80
C SER A 15 -16.93 14.65 10.00
N TRP A 16 -17.49 13.78 9.16
CA TRP A 16 -16.91 12.45 8.98
C TRP A 16 -15.47 12.67 8.55
N ALA A 17 -14.53 12.36 9.44
CA ALA A 17 -13.13 12.29 9.09
C ALA A 17 -13.01 11.18 8.03
N GLN A 18 -13.04 11.58 6.76
CA GLN A 18 -12.69 10.70 5.65
C GLN A 18 -11.20 10.44 5.80
N THR A 19 -10.83 9.43 6.59
CA THR A 19 -9.47 8.89 6.60
C THR A 19 -9.19 8.44 5.18
N SER A 20 -8.49 9.29 4.42
CA SER A 20 -8.09 8.98 3.05
C SER A 20 -7.34 7.66 3.07
N ALA A 21 -7.74 6.70 2.24
CA ALA A 21 -7.01 5.45 2.08
C ALA A 21 -5.51 5.77 1.86
N PRO A 22 -4.58 5.00 2.46
CA PRO A 22 -3.15 5.23 2.28
C PRO A 22 -2.84 5.34 0.79
N LYS A 23 -2.20 6.45 0.40
CA LYS A 23 -1.82 6.63 -1.00
C LYS A 23 -0.84 5.54 -1.39
N SER A 24 -0.98 5.00 -2.59
CA SER A 24 -0.11 3.95 -3.11
C SER A 24 0.65 4.42 -4.34
N GLN A 25 1.79 3.78 -4.59
CA GLN A 25 2.58 3.96 -5.80
C GLN A 25 2.75 2.61 -6.50
N SER A 26 2.50 2.56 -7.80
CA SER A 26 2.61 1.33 -8.59
C SER A 26 3.84 1.36 -9.51
N PHE A 27 4.45 0.20 -9.66
CA PHE A 27 5.64 -0.04 -10.47
C PHE A 27 5.48 -1.31 -11.31
N THR A 28 6.30 -1.43 -12.35
CA THR A 28 6.43 -2.65 -13.14
C THR A 28 7.89 -3.06 -13.18
N ASP A 29 8.22 -4.22 -12.60
CA ASP A 29 9.61 -4.70 -12.54
C ASP A 29 9.68 -6.22 -12.34
N LYS A 30 10.87 -6.80 -12.52
CA LYS A 30 11.17 -8.20 -12.31
C LYS A 30 11.73 -8.40 -10.91
N VAL A 31 11.22 -9.41 -10.20
CA VAL A 31 11.82 -9.84 -8.92
C VAL A 31 13.18 -10.47 -9.21
N TYR A 32 14.23 -10.02 -8.52
CA TYR A 32 15.57 -10.62 -8.62
C TYR A 32 15.95 -11.42 -7.37
N LYS A 33 15.33 -11.14 -6.21
CA LYS A 33 15.65 -11.81 -4.94
C LYS A 33 14.47 -11.78 -3.98
N ILE A 34 14.25 -12.90 -3.28
CA ILE A 34 13.32 -13.04 -2.16
C ILE A 34 14.09 -13.68 -1.00
N GLU A 35 14.08 -13.06 0.17
CA GLU A 35 14.79 -13.54 1.36
C GLU A 35 13.89 -13.51 2.59
N ASN A 36 14.06 -14.46 3.50
CA ASN A 36 13.46 -14.40 4.83
C ASN A 36 14.51 -13.91 5.83
N VAL A 37 14.23 -12.78 6.50
CA VAL A 37 15.12 -12.17 7.49
C VAL A 37 14.27 -11.74 8.68
N ASN A 38 14.60 -12.24 9.88
CA ASN A 38 13.89 -11.90 11.12
C ASN A 38 12.36 -12.02 10.99
N GLU A 39 11.89 -13.16 10.50
CA GLU A 39 10.45 -13.48 10.29
C GLU A 39 9.73 -12.61 9.25
N LYS A 40 10.44 -11.69 8.58
CA LYS A 40 9.92 -10.89 7.47
C LYS A 40 10.43 -11.42 6.14
N VAL A 41 9.55 -11.39 5.14
CA VAL A 41 9.95 -11.66 3.76
C VAL A 41 10.36 -10.34 3.11
N ARG A 42 11.56 -10.30 2.53
CA ARG A 42 12.11 -9.16 1.79
C ARG A 42 12.16 -9.47 0.31
N VAL A 43 11.72 -8.53 -0.51
CA VAL A 43 11.64 -8.65 -1.97
C VAL A 43 12.44 -7.52 -2.60
N SER A 44 13.29 -7.86 -3.56
CA SER A 44 14.09 -6.88 -4.28
C SER A 44 13.84 -7.01 -5.79
N PHE A 45 13.75 -5.86 -6.46
CA PHE A 45 13.42 -5.76 -7.88
C PHE A 45 14.60 -5.23 -8.70
N LYS A 46 14.66 -5.61 -9.97
CA LYS A 46 15.89 -5.46 -10.76
C LYS A 46 16.23 -4.00 -11.09
N LEU A 47 15.22 -3.20 -11.40
CA LEU A 47 15.36 -1.79 -11.76
C LEU A 47 15.20 -0.87 -10.54
N HIS A 48 14.53 -1.34 -9.49
CA HIS A 48 14.25 -0.54 -8.30
C HIS A 48 15.25 -0.90 -7.18
N PRO A 49 16.11 0.05 -6.75
CA PRO A 49 17.17 -0.22 -5.78
C PRO A 49 16.65 -0.46 -4.34
N SER A 50 15.36 -0.21 -4.11
CA SER A 50 14.73 -0.40 -2.81
C SER A 50 14.46 -1.88 -2.52
N VAL A 51 14.67 -2.26 -1.27
CA VAL A 51 14.22 -3.54 -0.72
C VAL A 51 12.86 -3.33 -0.08
N TYR A 52 11.88 -4.15 -0.46
CA TYR A 52 10.51 -4.07 0.02
C TYR A 52 10.22 -5.20 1.01
N GLU A 53 9.32 -4.94 1.96
CA GLU A 53 8.94 -5.87 3.03
C GLU A 53 7.52 -6.40 2.83
N LEU A 54 7.33 -7.68 3.17
CA LEU A 54 6.04 -8.34 3.29
C LEU A 54 5.84 -8.81 4.72
N THR A 55 4.61 -8.74 5.21
CA THR A 55 4.24 -9.15 6.57
C THR A 55 4.10 -10.67 6.75
N GLY A 56 4.30 -11.45 5.67
CA GLY A 56 4.14 -12.90 5.67
C GLY A 56 2.67 -13.29 5.53
N ASN A 57 2.38 -14.25 4.65
CA ASN A 57 1.03 -14.67 4.25
C ASN A 57 0.25 -13.71 3.32
N GLU A 58 0.96 -12.96 2.48
CA GLU A 58 0.32 -12.12 1.47
C GLU A 58 -0.27 -12.98 0.33
N PRO A 59 -1.50 -12.71 -0.14
CA PRO A 59 -2.18 -13.51 -1.18
C PRO A 59 -1.47 -13.48 -2.53
N PHE A 60 -0.51 -12.57 -2.71
CA PHE A 60 0.24 -12.35 -3.94
C PHE A 60 1.69 -12.87 -3.86
N MET A 61 2.05 -13.65 -2.84
CA MET A 61 3.38 -14.24 -2.70
C MET A 61 3.75 -15.12 -3.91
N ASP A 62 2.79 -15.87 -4.45
CA ASP A 62 3.04 -16.79 -5.57
C ASP A 62 3.40 -16.04 -6.85
N ASN A 63 2.75 -14.90 -7.09
CA ASN A 63 3.09 -13.99 -8.19
C ASN A 63 4.56 -13.56 -8.12
N LEU A 64 5.04 -13.19 -6.93
CA LEU A 64 6.45 -12.81 -6.73
C LEU A 64 7.42 -13.98 -6.98
N LYS A 65 7.09 -15.18 -6.48
CA LYS A 65 7.89 -16.39 -6.73
C LYS A 65 7.92 -16.76 -8.22
N GLN A 66 6.78 -16.66 -8.91
CA GLN A 66 6.67 -16.92 -10.34
C GLN A 66 7.48 -15.90 -11.16
N SER A 67 7.45 -14.61 -10.79
CA SER A 67 8.32 -13.59 -11.39
C SER A 67 9.79 -13.95 -11.31
N LEU A 68 10.25 -14.38 -10.13
CA LEU A 68 11.63 -14.79 -9.91
C LEU A 68 11.99 -16.00 -10.77
N LYS A 69 11.13 -17.03 -10.79
CA LYS A 69 11.34 -18.28 -11.55
C LYS A 69 11.35 -18.04 -13.06
N LEU A 70 10.38 -17.29 -13.57
CA LEU A 70 10.16 -17.06 -15.00
C LEU A 70 10.96 -15.86 -15.54
N LYS A 71 11.59 -15.07 -14.67
CA LYS A 71 12.26 -13.79 -15.01
C LYS A 71 11.31 -12.83 -15.75
N LYS A 72 10.02 -12.89 -15.44
CA LYS A 72 8.94 -12.06 -16.01
C LYS A 72 8.60 -10.91 -15.06
N PRO A 73 8.25 -9.73 -15.60
CA PRO A 73 7.90 -8.58 -14.75
C PRO A 73 6.54 -8.77 -14.09
N VAL A 74 6.36 -8.11 -12.95
CA VAL A 74 5.09 -7.98 -12.22
C VAL A 74 4.73 -6.52 -12.12
N LYS A 75 3.43 -6.23 -12.00
CA LYS A 75 2.97 -4.93 -11.55
C LYS A 75 2.76 -5.00 -10.05
N PHE A 76 3.51 -4.24 -9.27
CA PHE A 76 3.38 -4.21 -7.81
C PHE A 76 3.04 -2.81 -7.32
N SER A 77 2.30 -2.74 -6.23
CA SER A 77 1.94 -1.49 -5.57
C SER A 77 2.51 -1.48 -4.16
N VAL A 78 3.00 -0.32 -3.76
CA VAL A 78 3.55 -0.08 -2.43
C VAL A 78 2.81 1.07 -1.76
N GLU A 79 2.69 1.00 -0.45
CA GLU A 79 2.17 2.11 0.33
C GLU A 79 3.20 3.26 0.34
N GLN A 80 2.74 4.49 0.06
CA GLN A 80 3.62 5.66 -0.02
C GLN A 80 4.35 5.89 1.30
N HIS A 81 5.60 6.33 1.21
CA HIS A 81 6.49 6.57 2.35
C HIS A 81 6.82 5.32 3.18
N THR A 82 6.40 4.13 2.75
CA THR A 82 6.79 2.85 3.37
C THR A 82 7.49 1.96 2.35
N ARG A 83 7.94 0.79 2.82
CA ARG A 83 8.50 -0.28 1.98
C ARG A 83 7.55 -1.45 1.85
N LYS A 84 6.29 -1.28 2.25
CA LYS A 84 5.30 -2.35 2.29
C LYS A 84 4.67 -2.52 0.91
N ILE A 85 4.78 -3.73 0.36
CA ILE A 85 4.00 -4.11 -0.83
C ILE A 85 2.59 -4.43 -0.37
N ILE A 86 1.60 -3.87 -1.06
CA ILE A 86 0.18 -4.02 -0.74
C ILE A 86 -0.61 -4.79 -1.81
N ASP A 87 -0.06 -4.90 -3.02
CA ASP A 87 -0.66 -5.65 -4.12
C ASP A 87 0.42 -6.03 -5.15
N VAL A 88 0.27 -7.20 -5.76
CA VAL A 88 1.12 -7.65 -6.88
C VAL A 88 0.25 -8.39 -7.88
N LYS A 89 0.23 -7.89 -9.12
CA LYS A 89 -0.46 -8.48 -10.25
C LYS A 89 0.55 -9.04 -11.24
N GLY A 90 0.37 -10.31 -11.57
CA GLY A 90 1.26 -11.04 -12.46
C GLY A 90 2.61 -11.39 -11.81
N PRO A 91 3.47 -12.12 -12.51
CA PRO A 91 3.31 -12.51 -13.91
C PRO A 91 2.38 -13.70 -14.03
#